data_AF-A0A3Q3VQG7-F1
#
_entry.id   AF-A0A3Q3VQG7-F1
#
_cell.length_a   1.000
_cell.length_b   1.000
_cell.length_c   1.000
_cell.angle_alpha   90.00
_cell.angle_beta   90.00
_cell.angle_gamma   90.00
#
_symmetry.space_group_name_H-M   'P 1'
#
loop_
_entity.id
_entity.type
_entity.pdbx_description
1 polymer ?
#
loop_
_entity_poly.entity_id
_entity_poly.type
_entity_poly.pdbx_seq_one_letter_code
_entity_poly.pdbx_strand_id
1 'polypeptide(L)'
;MSPQTRPNPCKTPIQILHEYGINKGSLPVYVMEKAEGEAHHPSFVFSVTIGEVTCTGQGSSKKAAKHVAAEAALKILQMDELALQRGWHLPEYKVLMEAGPPHMREFTVICRMESLSEKAAGNSKKVAKKAAAEKMVARLQSLLGCSEITWPPKLSVQMENLRNSSAEKISLLRRNPLSIPNSDYIQMMLELSKEQGFEVTYFDIDELTVSGQYQCLAELSTCPVTVCHGTGISCSNAHNDAAHSALQYIKIMASSK
;
A
#
# COMPACT_ATOMS: atom_id res chain seq x y z
N MET A 1 -12.65 -20.69 -8.32
CA MET A 1 -13.61 -19.57 -8.19
C MET A 1 -13.48 -19.01 -6.79
N SER A 2 -12.74 -17.92 -6.63
CA SER A 2 -12.54 -17.28 -5.32
C SER A 2 -13.67 -16.26 -5.10
N PRO A 3 -14.41 -16.30 -3.98
CA PRO A 3 -15.47 -15.33 -3.74
C PRO A 3 -14.85 -13.96 -3.45
N GLN A 4 -15.07 -13.01 -4.36
CA GLN A 4 -14.89 -11.58 -4.11
C GLN A 4 -15.90 -11.16 -3.05
N THR A 5 -15.50 -11.12 -1.78
CA THR A 5 -16.31 -10.58 -0.69
C THR A 5 -16.34 -9.06 -0.80
N ARG A 6 -17.38 -8.54 -1.46
CA ARG A 6 -17.76 -7.13 -1.36
C ARG A 6 -18.01 -6.77 0.12
N PRO A 7 -17.46 -5.66 0.65
CA PRO A 7 -17.72 -5.27 2.03
C PRO A 7 -19.19 -4.85 2.18
N ASN A 8 -19.97 -5.63 2.92
CA ASN A 8 -21.34 -5.27 3.29
C ASN A 8 -21.31 -4.20 4.39
N PRO A 9 -21.96 -3.04 4.20
CA PRO A 9 -21.85 -1.88 5.11
C PRO A 9 -22.45 -2.09 6.51
N CYS A 10 -23.14 -3.22 6.77
CA CYS A 10 -23.81 -3.49 8.04
C CYS A 10 -23.03 -4.40 9.00
N LYS A 11 -21.85 -4.91 8.61
CA LYS A 11 -21.05 -5.81 9.46
C LYS A 11 -20.05 -5.04 10.29
N THR A 12 -19.98 -5.34 11.58
CA THR A 12 -18.98 -4.74 12.47
C THR A 12 -17.58 -5.29 12.16
N PRO A 13 -16.49 -4.53 12.38
CA PRO A 13 -15.11 -5.01 12.25
C PRO A 13 -14.85 -6.33 12.99
N ILE A 14 -15.50 -6.53 14.14
CA ILE A 14 -15.42 -7.77 14.91
C ILE A 14 -15.98 -8.97 14.10
N GLN A 15 -17.12 -8.79 13.43
CA GLN A 15 -17.73 -9.83 12.59
C GLN A 15 -16.90 -10.11 11.35
N ILE A 16 -16.40 -9.05 10.69
CA ILE A 16 -15.55 -9.18 9.51
C ILE A 16 -14.27 -9.96 9.86
N LEU A 17 -13.63 -9.63 10.98
CA LEU A 17 -12.43 -10.32 11.44
C LEU A 17 -12.72 -11.78 11.83
N HIS A 18 -13.90 -12.06 12.39
CA HIS A 18 -14.32 -13.42 12.69
C HIS A 18 -14.51 -14.26 11.42
N GLU A 19 -15.21 -13.72 10.41
CA GLU A 19 -15.38 -14.38 9.10
C GLU A 19 -14.03 -14.60 8.40
N TYR A 20 -13.13 -13.61 8.44
CA TYR A 20 -11.77 -13.75 7.92
C TYR A 20 -11.03 -14.91 8.61
N GLY A 21 -11.14 -15.02 9.94
CA GLY A 21 -10.52 -16.08 10.71
C GLY A 21 -11.07 -17.47 10.38
N ILE A 22 -12.37 -17.60 10.12
CA ILE A 22 -12.98 -18.86 9.64
C ILE A 22 -12.37 -19.25 8.28
N ASN A 23 -12.30 -18.30 7.34
CA ASN A 23 -11.79 -18.56 6.00
C ASN A 23 -10.30 -18.91 5.97
N LYS A 24 -9.50 -18.32 6.87
CA LYS A 24 -8.05 -18.56 6.98
C LYS A 24 -7.68 -19.67 7.96
N GLY A 25 -8.65 -20.28 8.64
CA GLY A 25 -8.40 -21.34 9.64
C GLY A 25 -7.75 -20.85 10.94
N SER A 26 -7.79 -19.54 11.23
CA SER A 26 -7.23 -18.93 12.44
C SER A 26 -8.24 -17.96 13.05
N LEU A 27 -8.97 -18.38 14.08
CA LEU A 27 -9.99 -17.53 14.72
C LEU A 27 -9.35 -16.42 15.57
N PRO A 28 -9.91 -15.20 15.55
CA PRO A 28 -9.41 -14.09 16.36
C PRO A 28 -9.66 -14.32 17.85
N VAL A 29 -8.60 -14.24 18.66
CA VAL A 29 -8.63 -14.36 20.12
C VAL A 29 -8.56 -12.97 20.74
N TYR A 30 -9.54 -12.61 21.56
CA TYR A 30 -9.59 -11.33 22.26
C TYR A 30 -9.24 -11.50 23.74
N VAL A 31 -8.25 -10.75 24.21
CA VAL A 31 -7.81 -10.72 25.62
C VAL A 31 -7.99 -9.31 26.17
N MET A 32 -8.52 -9.19 27.38
CA MET A 32 -8.59 -7.91 28.09
C MET A 32 -7.26 -7.70 28.81
N GLU A 33 -6.53 -6.65 28.45
CA GLU A 33 -5.22 -6.36 29.06
C GLU A 33 -5.36 -5.40 30.23
N LYS A 34 -6.22 -4.38 30.09
CA LYS A 34 -6.44 -3.38 31.15
C LYS A 34 -7.91 -2.98 31.22
N ALA A 35 -8.35 -2.71 32.45
CA ALA A 35 -9.61 -2.05 32.75
C ALA A 35 -9.32 -1.02 33.84
N GLU A 36 -9.16 0.23 33.43
CA GLU A 36 -8.74 1.35 34.29
C GLU A 36 -9.56 2.59 33.94
N GLY A 37 -9.68 3.55 34.86
CA GLY A 37 -10.44 4.78 34.63
C GLY A 37 -11.44 5.07 35.74
N GLU A 38 -11.91 6.31 35.74
CA GLU A 38 -12.83 6.80 36.77
C GLU A 38 -14.26 6.32 36.50
N ALA A 39 -15.12 6.26 37.52
CA ALA A 39 -16.48 5.72 37.39
C ALA A 39 -17.31 6.43 36.29
N HIS A 40 -17.02 7.71 36.01
CA HIS A 40 -17.66 8.49 34.96
C HIS A 40 -16.92 8.46 33.61
N HIS A 41 -15.71 7.91 33.56
CA HIS A 41 -14.90 7.77 32.35
C HIS A 41 -14.05 6.48 32.37
N PRO A 42 -14.67 5.30 32.27
CA PRO A 42 -13.95 4.03 32.28
C PRO A 42 -13.20 3.83 30.95
N SER A 43 -12.02 3.21 31.00
CA SER A 43 -11.18 2.87 29.87
C SER A 43 -10.85 1.37 29.86
N PHE A 44 -11.04 0.73 28.72
CA PHE A 44 -10.77 -0.68 28.52
C PHE A 44 -9.76 -0.84 27.39
N VAL A 45 -8.77 -1.71 27.59
CA VAL A 45 -7.79 -2.08 26.56
C VAL A 45 -7.95 -3.56 26.26
N PHE A 46 -8.17 -3.87 24.99
CA PHE A 46 -8.27 -5.22 24.46
C PHE A 46 -7.17 -5.47 23.44
N SER A 47 -6.52 -6.63 23.53
CA SER A 47 -5.69 -7.16 22.45
C SER A 47 -6.45 -8.22 21.66
N VAL A 48 -6.32 -8.19 20.35
CA VAL A 48 -6.80 -9.24 19.44
C VAL A 48 -5.61 -9.90 18.76
N THR A 49 -5.61 -11.22 18.71
CA THR A 49 -4.58 -12.03 18.05
C THR A 49 -5.22 -12.89 16.98
N ILE A 50 -4.70 -12.85 15.77
CA ILE A 50 -5.14 -13.67 14.63
C ILE A 50 -3.92 -14.15 13.84
N GLY A 51 -3.62 -15.45 13.92
CA GLY A 51 -2.35 -15.99 13.43
C GLY A 51 -1.16 -15.29 14.08
N GLU A 52 -0.30 -14.67 13.27
CA GLU A 52 0.89 -13.92 13.70
C GLU A 52 0.62 -12.43 13.99
N VAL A 53 -0.59 -11.94 13.67
CA VAL A 53 -0.96 -10.53 13.84
C VAL A 53 -1.56 -10.32 15.22
N THR A 54 -1.04 -9.34 15.97
CA THR A 54 -1.57 -8.94 17.28
C THR A 54 -1.75 -7.43 17.33
N CYS A 55 -2.96 -6.97 17.61
CA CYS A 55 -3.30 -5.55 17.71
C CYS A 55 -3.98 -5.23 19.03
N THR A 56 -3.74 -4.04 19.55
CA THR A 56 -4.38 -3.52 20.76
C THR A 56 -5.35 -2.39 20.41
N GLY A 57 -6.52 -2.38 21.03
CA GLY A 57 -7.52 -1.31 20.90
C GLY A 57 -7.99 -0.84 22.27
N GLN A 58 -8.18 0.47 22.40
CA GLN A 58 -8.68 1.11 23.60
C GLN A 58 -10.07 1.69 23.34
N GLY A 59 -10.94 1.70 24.36
CA GLY A 59 -12.22 2.36 24.26
C GLY A 59 -12.93 2.51 25.60
N SER A 60 -13.96 3.36 25.64
CA SER A 60 -14.76 3.65 26.84
C SER A 60 -15.67 2.48 27.29
N SER A 61 -15.75 1.42 26.49
CA SER A 61 -16.46 0.20 26.82
C SER A 61 -15.72 -1.02 26.28
N LYS A 62 -15.96 -2.19 26.87
CA LYS A 62 -15.41 -3.47 26.39
C LYS A 62 -15.72 -3.72 24.91
N LYS A 63 -16.90 -3.29 24.44
CA LYS A 63 -17.32 -3.44 23.03
C LYS A 63 -16.56 -2.48 22.12
N ALA A 64 -16.40 -1.22 22.53
CA ALA A 64 -15.65 -0.21 21.77
C ALA A 64 -14.16 -0.59 21.66
N ALA A 65 -13.54 -1.01 22.77
CA ALA A 65 -12.15 -1.45 22.77
C ALA A 65 -11.89 -2.65 21.84
N LYS A 66 -12.79 -3.66 21.87
CA LYS A 66 -12.72 -4.79 20.93
C LYS A 66 -12.92 -4.36 19.48
N HIS A 67 -13.79 -3.40 19.22
CA HIS A 67 -14.04 -2.88 17.87
C HIS A 67 -12.77 -2.23 17.29
N VAL A 68 -12.15 -1.34 18.05
CA VAL A 68 -10.90 -0.66 17.67
C VAL A 68 -9.77 -1.67 17.47
N ALA A 69 -9.65 -2.67 18.36
CA ALA A 69 -8.66 -3.73 18.22
C ALA A 69 -8.87 -4.53 16.92
N ALA A 70 -10.13 -4.89 16.63
CA ALA A 70 -10.49 -5.64 15.42
C ALA A 70 -10.23 -4.85 14.14
N GLU A 71 -10.56 -3.56 14.13
CA GLU A 71 -10.32 -2.65 13.02
C GLU A 71 -8.82 -2.52 12.72
N ALA A 72 -8.00 -2.34 13.76
CA ALA A 72 -6.55 -2.29 13.62
C ALA A 72 -5.99 -3.60 13.03
N ALA A 73 -6.48 -4.76 13.47
CA ALA A 73 -6.08 -6.05 12.92
C ALA A 73 -6.49 -6.23 11.45
N LEU A 74 -7.72 -5.86 11.09
CA LEU A 74 -8.20 -5.91 9.70
C LEU A 74 -7.35 -5.04 8.78
N LYS A 75 -6.98 -3.84 9.23
CA LYS A 75 -6.12 -2.94 8.46
C LYS A 75 -4.77 -3.57 8.14
N ILE A 76 -4.11 -4.21 9.12
CA ILE A 76 -2.84 -4.90 8.91
C ILE A 76 -3.02 -6.08 7.95
N LEU A 77 -4.03 -6.92 8.16
CA LEU A 77 -4.29 -8.08 7.31
C LEU A 77 -4.58 -7.68 5.86
N GLN A 78 -5.31 -6.59 5.66
CA GLN A 78 -5.59 -6.03 4.34
C GLN A 78 -4.32 -5.49 3.68
N MET A 79 -3.43 -4.85 4.43
CA MET A 79 -2.14 -4.40 3.92
C MET A 79 -1.25 -5.58 3.52
N ASP A 80 -1.20 -6.64 4.32
CA ASP A 80 -0.43 -7.86 4.00
C ASP A 80 -0.96 -8.52 2.72
N GLU A 81 -2.28 -8.58 2.53
CA GLU A 81 -2.89 -9.15 1.32
C GLU A 81 -2.63 -8.29 0.09
N LEU A 82 -2.71 -6.96 0.21
CA LEU A 82 -2.37 -6.03 -0.87
C LEU A 82 -0.88 -6.10 -1.22
N ALA A 83 0.00 -6.24 -0.24
CA ALA A 83 1.43 -6.45 -0.45
C ALA A 83 1.66 -7.73 -1.26
N LEU A 84 0.99 -8.82 -0.91
CA LEU A 84 1.11 -10.09 -1.61
C LEU A 84 0.57 -10.01 -3.06
N GLN A 85 -0.58 -9.38 -3.27
CA GLN A 85 -1.17 -9.19 -4.60
C GLN A 85 -0.31 -8.30 -5.51
N ARG A 86 0.39 -7.31 -4.94
CA ARG A 86 1.28 -6.41 -5.67
C ARG A 86 2.69 -6.97 -5.87
N GLY A 87 2.95 -8.20 -5.42
CA GLY A 87 4.24 -8.86 -5.53
C GLY A 87 5.30 -8.26 -4.61
N TRP A 88 4.90 -7.57 -3.53
CA TRP A 88 5.86 -7.08 -2.54
C TRP A 88 6.36 -8.25 -1.71
N HIS A 89 7.67 -8.41 -1.71
CA HIS A 89 8.33 -9.39 -0.88
C HIS A 89 8.18 -8.96 0.59
N LEU A 90 7.41 -9.74 1.36
CA LEU A 90 7.35 -9.53 2.81
C LEU A 90 8.76 -9.71 3.39
N PRO A 91 9.17 -8.84 4.34
CA PRO A 91 10.45 -8.98 5.01
C PRO A 91 10.53 -10.34 5.71
N GLU A 92 11.63 -11.06 5.43
CA GLU A 92 11.88 -12.37 6.02
C GLU A 92 12.56 -12.18 7.39
N TYR A 93 11.94 -12.73 8.44
CA TYR A 93 12.48 -12.66 9.81
C TYR A 93 13.00 -14.02 10.25
N LYS A 94 14.23 -14.09 10.73
CA LYS A 94 14.83 -15.31 11.31
C LYS A 94 15.49 -15.02 12.65
N VAL A 95 15.29 -15.89 13.63
CA VAL A 95 16.04 -15.85 14.90
C VAL A 95 17.42 -16.44 14.63
N LEU A 96 18.46 -15.64 14.84
CA LEU A 96 19.86 -16.05 14.66
C LEU A 96 20.47 -16.62 15.94
N MET A 97 20.12 -16.05 17.08
CA MET A 97 20.73 -16.41 18.36
C MET A 97 19.74 -16.24 19.51
N GLU A 98 19.77 -17.19 20.45
CA GLU A 98 19.12 -17.09 21.76
C GLU A 98 20.21 -17.27 22.82
N ALA A 99 20.44 -16.24 23.64
CA ALA A 99 21.48 -16.21 24.65
C ALA A 99 20.94 -15.71 26.00
N GLY A 100 21.72 -15.88 27.06
CA GLY A 100 21.41 -15.36 28.39
C GLY A 100 20.62 -16.31 29.30
N PRO A 101 20.60 -16.04 30.61
CA PRO A 101 19.92 -16.88 31.59
C PRO A 101 18.40 -16.78 31.45
N PRO A 102 17.61 -17.74 31.98
CA PRO A 102 16.15 -17.76 31.84
C PRO A 102 15.41 -16.47 32.25
N HIS A 103 15.98 -15.71 33.18
CA HIS A 103 15.42 -14.44 33.67
C HIS A 103 15.90 -13.20 32.90
N MET A 104 16.86 -13.35 31.98
CA MET A 104 17.42 -12.28 31.14
C MET A 104 17.82 -12.86 29.78
N ARG A 105 16.84 -13.43 29.07
CA ARG A 105 17.04 -13.98 27.73
C ARG A 105 17.16 -12.87 26.71
N GLU A 106 18.11 -13.01 25.80
CA GLU A 106 18.34 -12.14 24.67
C GLU A 106 18.15 -12.93 23.37
N PHE A 107 17.35 -12.37 22.47
CA PHE A 107 17.05 -12.92 21.15
C PHE A 107 17.62 -11.98 20.10
N THR A 108 18.43 -12.50 19.18
CA THR A 108 18.89 -11.75 18.00
C THR A 108 18.09 -12.19 16.79
N VAL A 109 17.41 -11.24 16.14
CA VAL A 109 16.60 -11.46 14.94
C VAL A 109 17.23 -10.71 13.77
N ILE A 110 17.29 -11.38 12.61
CA ILE A 110 17.59 -10.74 11.33
C ILE A 110 16.31 -10.49 10.56
N CYS A 111 16.17 -9.30 10.00
CA CYS A 111 15.19 -8.92 9.00
C CYS A 111 15.91 -8.84 7.65
N ARG A 112 15.41 -9.55 6.64
CA ARG A 112 15.92 -9.51 5.28
C ARG A 112 14.85 -8.98 4.34
N MET A 113 15.21 -7.97 3.54
CA MET A 113 14.34 -7.37 2.53
C MET A 113 15.18 -7.11 1.28
N GLU A 114 14.87 -7.79 0.18
CA GLU A 114 15.65 -7.74 -1.06
C GLU A 114 17.16 -8.04 -0.85
N SER A 115 18.02 -7.09 -1.22
CA SER A 115 19.48 -7.12 -1.03
C SER A 115 19.92 -6.61 0.34
N LEU A 116 18.99 -6.08 1.15
CA LEU A 116 19.27 -5.51 2.46
C LEU A 116 19.01 -6.55 3.56
N SER A 117 19.84 -6.49 4.60
CA SER A 117 19.63 -7.29 5.79
C SER A 117 20.07 -6.52 7.02
N GLU A 118 19.25 -6.55 8.06
CA GLU A 118 19.48 -5.85 9.32
C GLU A 118 19.26 -6.78 10.51
N LYS A 119 20.12 -6.66 11.53
CA LYS A 119 20.09 -7.49 12.74
C LYS A 119 19.82 -6.63 13.96
N ALA A 120 18.93 -7.10 14.83
CA ALA A 120 18.69 -6.49 16.12
C ALA A 120 18.49 -7.52 17.22
N ALA A 121 18.87 -7.15 18.44
CA ALA A 121 18.67 -7.93 19.64
C ALA A 121 17.49 -7.38 20.46
N GLY A 122 16.91 -8.22 21.30
CA GLY A 122 15.85 -7.84 22.23
C GLY A 122 15.59 -8.91 23.28
N ASN A 123 14.92 -8.52 24.36
CA ASN A 123 14.61 -9.41 25.50
C ASN A 123 13.52 -10.47 25.19
N SER A 124 12.91 -10.40 24.01
CA SER A 124 11.93 -11.36 23.51
C SER A 124 11.99 -11.42 21.99
N LYS A 125 11.51 -12.52 21.40
CA LYS A 125 11.41 -12.68 19.94
C LYS A 125 10.62 -11.52 19.29
N LYS A 126 9.54 -11.06 19.93
CA LYS A 126 8.71 -9.95 19.46
C LYS A 126 9.45 -8.62 19.47
N VAL A 127 10.16 -8.31 20.55
CA VAL A 127 10.94 -7.06 20.69
C VAL A 127 12.12 -7.06 19.71
N ALA A 128 12.84 -8.19 19.60
CA ALA A 128 13.93 -8.33 18.65
C ALA A 128 13.48 -8.19 17.18
N LYS A 129 12.32 -8.78 16.84
CA LYS A 129 11.69 -8.64 15.51
C LYS A 129 11.33 -7.17 15.21
N LYS A 130 10.72 -6.47 16.17
CA LYS A 130 10.38 -5.05 16.05
C LYS A 130 11.64 -4.19 15.85
N ALA A 131 12.66 -4.39 16.68
CA ALA A 131 13.92 -3.65 16.57
C ALA A 131 14.65 -3.91 15.23
N ALA A 132 14.55 -5.13 14.69
CA ALA A 132 15.13 -5.46 13.38
C ALA A 132 14.37 -4.77 12.25
N ALA A 133 13.03 -4.66 12.37
CA ALA A 133 12.19 -3.92 11.43
C ALA A 133 12.51 -2.41 11.46
N GLU A 134 12.66 -1.82 12.65
CA GLU A 134 13.01 -0.40 12.81
C GLU A 134 14.36 -0.06 12.18
N LYS A 135 15.38 -0.91 12.36
CA LYS A 135 16.67 -0.74 11.67
C LYS A 135 16.55 -0.83 10.15
N MET A 136 15.75 -1.79 9.66
CA MET A 136 15.51 -1.93 8.23
C MET A 136 14.85 -0.67 7.64
N VAL A 137 13.84 -0.13 8.33
CA VAL A 137 13.15 1.11 7.96
C VAL A 137 14.13 2.29 7.91
N ALA A 138 14.97 2.46 8.94
CA ALA A 138 15.98 3.52 8.95
C ALA A 138 16.98 3.39 7.79
N ARG A 139 17.40 2.16 7.47
CA ARG A 139 18.29 1.90 6.33
C ARG A 139 17.62 2.21 4.99
N LEU A 140 16.34 1.87 4.83
CA LEU A 140 15.55 2.22 3.65
C LEU A 140 15.39 3.75 3.53
N GLN A 141 15.08 4.46 4.61
CA GLN A 141 14.98 5.93 4.62
C GLN A 141 16.29 6.59 4.19
N SER A 142 17.41 6.10 4.71
CA SER A 142 18.74 6.61 4.35
C SER A 142 19.08 6.39 2.87
N LEU A 143 18.65 5.27 2.28
CA LEU A 143 18.90 4.97 0.87
C LEU A 143 17.97 5.76 -0.06
N LEU A 144 16.73 5.98 0.36
CA LEU A 144 15.71 6.69 -0.41
C LEU A 144 15.79 8.22 -0.27
N GLY A 145 16.59 8.75 0.66
CA GLY A 145 16.76 10.18 0.88
C GLY A 145 15.49 10.91 1.36
N CYS A 146 14.49 10.18 1.86
CA CYS A 146 13.17 10.70 2.25
C CYS A 146 12.93 10.46 3.75
N SER A 147 12.50 11.50 4.47
CA SER A 147 12.27 11.49 5.92
C SER A 147 10.98 10.77 6.37
N GLU A 148 10.04 10.53 5.45
CA GLU A 148 8.80 9.82 5.72
C GLU A 148 8.59 8.70 4.71
N ILE A 149 8.72 7.44 5.18
CA ILE A 149 8.13 6.31 4.46
C ILE A 149 6.63 6.37 4.76
N THR A 150 5.88 7.03 3.90
CA THR A 150 4.42 7.00 3.95
C THR A 150 3.98 5.58 3.62
N TRP A 151 3.55 4.84 4.65
CA TRP A 151 2.92 3.53 4.53
C TRP A 151 1.43 3.62 4.14
N PRO A 152 1.03 4.59 3.30
CA PRO A 152 0.32 4.22 2.10
C PRO A 152 1.35 4.20 0.96
N PRO A 153 1.77 3.01 0.51
CA PRO A 153 2.59 2.91 -0.69
C PRO A 153 1.89 3.69 -1.80
N LYS A 154 2.63 4.58 -2.50
CA LYS A 154 2.16 5.25 -3.73
C LYS A 154 1.42 4.20 -4.54
N LEU A 155 0.13 4.46 -4.81
CA LEU A 155 -0.75 3.49 -5.45
C LEU A 155 -0.09 3.06 -6.76
N SER A 156 0.48 1.85 -6.79
CA SER A 156 1.21 1.37 -7.95
C SER A 156 0.59 0.12 -8.50
N VAL A 157 0.51 0.09 -9.82
CA VAL A 157 -0.13 -0.96 -10.60
C VAL A 157 0.94 -1.58 -11.48
N GLN A 158 1.08 -2.91 -11.41
CA GLN A 158 1.89 -3.62 -12.38
C GLN A 158 1.27 -3.43 -13.76
N MET A 159 2.10 -3.13 -14.75
CA MET A 159 1.61 -2.88 -16.12
C MET A 159 0.81 -4.07 -16.68
N GLU A 160 1.10 -5.30 -16.24
CA GLU A 160 0.36 -6.52 -16.58
C GLU A 160 -1.11 -6.49 -16.13
N ASN A 161 -1.41 -5.82 -15.01
CA ASN A 161 -2.79 -5.68 -14.53
C ASN A 161 -3.61 -4.81 -15.49
N LEU A 162 -3.02 -3.76 -16.06
CA LEU A 162 -3.66 -2.94 -17.09
C LEU A 162 -3.93 -3.76 -18.35
N ARG A 163 -3.02 -4.67 -18.71
CA ARG A 163 -3.20 -5.59 -19.84
C ARG A 163 -4.38 -6.55 -19.63
N ASN A 164 -4.54 -7.08 -18.42
CA ASN A 164 -5.60 -8.06 -18.11
C ASN A 164 -6.91 -7.41 -17.66
N SER A 165 -6.92 -6.11 -17.41
CA SER A 165 -8.09 -5.38 -16.94
C SER A 165 -9.20 -5.34 -18.01
N SER A 166 -10.41 -5.71 -17.59
CA SER A 166 -11.64 -5.66 -18.39
C SER A 166 -12.56 -4.49 -17.97
N ALA A 167 -12.02 -3.53 -17.24
CA ALA A 167 -12.77 -2.38 -16.76
C ALA A 167 -13.20 -1.46 -17.92
N GLU A 168 -14.12 -0.53 -17.66
CA GLU A 168 -14.79 0.23 -18.70
C GLU A 168 -13.85 1.22 -19.38
N LYS A 169 -13.07 2.00 -18.61
CA LYS A 169 -12.20 3.05 -19.16
C LYS A 169 -11.05 2.46 -19.96
N ILE A 170 -10.42 1.39 -19.49
CA ILE A 170 -9.37 0.69 -20.27
C ILE A 170 -9.94 0.06 -21.55
N SER A 171 -11.18 -0.44 -21.51
CA SER A 171 -11.86 -1.00 -22.69
C SER A 171 -12.22 0.09 -23.70
N LEU A 172 -12.68 1.27 -23.24
CA LEU A 172 -12.92 2.44 -24.07
C LEU A 172 -11.63 2.94 -24.72
N LEU A 173 -10.52 2.99 -23.96
CA LEU A 173 -9.21 3.39 -24.48
C LEU A 173 -8.74 2.48 -25.62
N ARG A 174 -8.92 1.15 -25.47
CA ARG A 174 -8.58 0.18 -26.53
C ARG A 174 -9.38 0.43 -27.81
N ARG A 175 -10.69 0.70 -27.68
CA ARG A 175 -11.62 0.80 -28.81
C ARG A 175 -11.54 2.12 -29.56
N ASN A 176 -11.27 3.23 -28.87
CA ASN A 176 -11.36 4.57 -29.45
C ASN A 176 -9.99 5.09 -29.92
N PRO A 177 -9.91 5.76 -31.09
CA PRO A 177 -8.70 6.44 -31.51
C PRO A 177 -8.40 7.65 -30.62
N LEU A 178 -7.13 7.89 -30.33
CA LEU A 178 -6.66 9.05 -29.58
C LEU A 178 -6.31 10.24 -30.51
N SER A 179 -6.91 10.31 -31.70
CA SER A 179 -6.60 11.35 -32.70
C SER A 179 -7.66 12.46 -32.74
N ILE A 180 -8.40 12.66 -31.64
CA ILE A 180 -9.56 13.55 -31.60
C ILE A 180 -9.07 14.97 -31.23
N PRO A 181 -9.27 15.99 -32.10
CA PRO A 181 -8.89 17.37 -31.81
C PRO A 181 -9.59 17.89 -30.54
N ASN A 182 -8.92 18.76 -29.78
CA ASN A 182 -9.48 19.43 -28.59
C ASN A 182 -10.00 18.46 -27.51
N SER A 183 -9.43 17.27 -27.41
CA SER A 183 -9.76 16.34 -26.34
C SER A 183 -8.97 16.67 -25.07
N ASP A 184 -9.66 16.61 -23.94
CA ASP A 184 -9.07 16.70 -22.61
C ASP A 184 -8.50 15.33 -22.22
N TYR A 185 -7.27 15.08 -22.63
CA TYR A 185 -6.55 13.84 -22.33
C TYR A 185 -6.18 13.75 -20.85
N ILE A 186 -6.02 14.89 -20.18
CA ILE A 186 -5.76 14.95 -18.73
C ILE A 186 -6.95 14.34 -17.98
N GLN A 187 -8.18 14.75 -18.32
CA GLN A 187 -9.38 14.21 -17.71
C GLN A 187 -9.55 12.70 -18.00
N MET A 188 -9.31 12.27 -19.23
CA MET A 188 -9.36 10.85 -19.59
C MET A 188 -8.33 10.03 -18.80
N MET A 189 -7.12 10.56 -18.66
CA MET A 189 -6.03 9.95 -17.91
C MET A 189 -6.37 9.86 -16.41
N LEU A 190 -6.99 10.89 -15.85
CA LEU A 190 -7.46 10.91 -14.46
C LEU A 190 -8.57 9.87 -14.19
N GLU A 191 -9.51 9.70 -15.11
CA GLU A 191 -10.56 8.69 -14.95
C GLU A 191 -10.00 7.27 -15.02
N LEU A 192 -9.06 7.04 -15.94
CA LEU A 192 -8.40 5.75 -16.08
C LEU A 192 -7.50 5.44 -14.88
N SER A 193 -6.76 6.43 -14.37
CA SER A 193 -5.89 6.25 -13.20
C SER A 193 -6.69 5.90 -11.94
N LYS A 194 -7.84 6.55 -11.73
CA LYS A 194 -8.80 6.23 -10.66
C LYS A 194 -9.38 4.82 -10.79
N GLU A 195 -9.76 4.40 -11.99
CA GLU A 195 -10.34 3.08 -12.23
C GLU A 195 -9.31 1.96 -11.97
N GLN A 196 -8.07 2.16 -12.43
CA GLN A 196 -7.03 1.14 -12.38
C GLN A 196 -6.22 1.19 -11.07
N GLY A 197 -6.32 2.29 -10.31
CA GLY A 197 -5.69 2.44 -9.01
C GLY A 197 -4.21 2.81 -9.08
N PHE A 198 -3.85 3.73 -9.98
CA PHE A 198 -2.52 4.36 -10.02
C PHE A 198 -2.64 5.89 -10.02
N GLU A 199 -1.53 6.57 -9.76
CA GLU A 199 -1.41 8.03 -9.69
C GLU A 199 -0.66 8.57 -10.90
N VAL A 200 -0.98 9.81 -11.27
CA VAL A 200 -0.33 10.53 -12.36
C VAL A 200 0.12 11.88 -11.83
N THR A 201 1.41 12.18 -11.99
CA THR A 201 2.02 13.45 -11.58
C THR A 201 2.64 14.11 -12.80
N TYR A 202 2.44 15.43 -12.93
CA TYR A 202 2.97 16.21 -14.03
C TYR A 202 4.11 17.10 -13.51
N PHE A 203 5.23 17.11 -14.23
CA PHE A 203 6.41 17.91 -13.93
C PHE A 203 6.71 18.82 -15.11
N ASP A 204 6.60 20.13 -14.91
CA ASP A 204 6.98 21.12 -15.91
C ASP A 204 8.50 21.25 -15.97
N ILE A 205 9.04 21.32 -17.19
CA ILE A 205 10.45 21.63 -17.41
C ILE A 205 10.53 23.12 -17.76
N ASP A 206 11.22 23.89 -16.92
CA ASP A 206 11.34 25.34 -17.06
C ASP A 206 12.01 25.76 -18.37
N GLU A 207 12.92 24.94 -18.89
CA GLU A 207 13.59 25.17 -20.16
C GLU A 207 12.64 24.89 -21.34
N LEU A 208 12.49 25.88 -22.23
CA LEU A 208 11.79 25.69 -23.49
C LEU A 208 12.61 24.77 -24.41
N THR A 209 11.91 24.03 -25.27
CA THR A 209 12.55 23.29 -26.37
C THR A 209 13.30 24.23 -27.33
N VAL A 210 14.12 23.66 -28.21
CA VAL A 210 14.79 24.40 -29.30
C VAL A 210 13.83 25.13 -30.23
N SER A 211 12.57 24.69 -30.32
CA SER A 211 11.50 25.34 -31.08
C SER A 211 10.69 26.36 -30.27
N GLY A 212 11.09 26.63 -29.02
CA GLY A 212 10.41 27.57 -28.12
C GLY A 212 9.12 27.04 -27.49
N GLN A 213 8.90 25.73 -27.50
CA GLN A 213 7.72 25.09 -26.90
C GLN A 213 7.95 24.74 -25.42
N TYR A 214 6.89 24.82 -24.62
CA TYR A 214 6.84 24.34 -23.24
C TYR A 214 6.91 22.81 -23.20
N GLN A 215 7.42 22.28 -22.10
CA GLN A 215 7.69 20.86 -21.92
C GLN A 215 7.12 20.36 -20.60
N CYS A 216 6.63 19.12 -20.60
CA CYS A 216 6.08 18.46 -19.43
C CYS A 216 6.45 16.97 -19.42
N LEU A 217 6.67 16.41 -18.23
CA LEU A 217 6.78 14.97 -18.00
C LEU A 217 5.58 14.49 -17.18
N ALA A 218 4.87 13.49 -17.69
CA ALA A 218 3.85 12.75 -16.96
C ALA A 218 4.48 11.48 -16.36
N GLU A 219 4.61 11.43 -15.04
CA GLU A 219 5.00 10.23 -14.29
C GLU A 219 3.75 9.45 -13.89
N LEU A 220 3.70 8.18 -14.25
CA LEU A 220 2.69 7.24 -13.82
C LEU A 220 3.33 6.34 -12.76
N SER A 221 2.65 6.18 -11.63
CA SER A 221 3.10 5.32 -10.54
C SER A 221 2.97 3.81 -10.86
N THR A 222 3.25 3.38 -12.09
CA THR A 222 3.24 1.97 -12.49
C THR A 222 4.49 1.25 -11.98
N CYS A 223 4.52 -0.08 -12.08
CA CYS A 223 5.74 -0.88 -11.88
C CYS A 223 6.11 -1.63 -13.17
N PRO A 224 7.27 -1.34 -13.80
CA PRO A 224 8.20 -0.24 -13.49
C PRO A 224 7.55 1.15 -13.69
N VAL A 225 8.13 2.19 -13.09
CA VAL A 225 7.64 3.58 -13.24
C VAL A 225 7.67 3.94 -14.72
N THR A 226 6.56 4.50 -15.21
CA THR A 226 6.46 4.98 -16.59
C THR A 226 6.51 6.49 -16.59
N VAL A 227 7.34 7.07 -17.46
CA VAL A 227 7.40 8.52 -17.68
C VAL A 227 7.13 8.78 -19.16
N CYS A 228 6.25 9.74 -19.44
CA CYS A 228 5.94 10.18 -20.79
C CYS A 228 6.22 11.67 -20.94
N HIS A 229 6.79 12.07 -22.07
CA HIS A 229 7.08 13.47 -22.37
C HIS A 229 5.97 14.06 -23.23
N GLY A 230 5.71 15.36 -23.04
CA GLY A 230 4.82 16.13 -23.87
C GLY A 230 5.33 17.55 -24.07
N THR A 231 4.91 18.16 -25.18
CA THR A 231 5.28 19.51 -25.58
C THR A 231 4.06 20.32 -25.99
N GLY A 232 4.15 21.64 -25.87
CA GLY A 232 3.03 22.50 -26.26
C GLY A 232 3.39 23.96 -26.36
N ILE A 233 2.52 24.73 -27.01
CA ILE A 233 2.63 26.20 -27.09
C ILE A 233 2.33 26.90 -25.75
N SER A 234 1.85 26.15 -24.75
CA SER A 234 1.60 26.60 -23.37
C SER A 234 1.82 25.42 -22.41
N CYS A 235 1.98 25.68 -21.11
CA CYS A 235 2.09 24.62 -20.10
C CYS A 235 0.86 23.68 -20.11
N SER A 236 -0.34 24.24 -20.25
CA SER A 236 -1.58 23.45 -20.34
C SER A 236 -1.59 22.53 -21.56
N ASN A 237 -1.10 23.02 -22.71
CA ASN A 237 -0.96 22.17 -23.90
C ASN A 237 0.10 21.09 -23.70
N ALA A 238 1.24 21.41 -23.07
CA ALA A 238 2.29 20.44 -22.78
C ALA A 238 1.81 19.33 -21.82
N HIS A 239 1.01 19.68 -20.79
CA HIS A 239 0.37 18.70 -19.90
C HIS A 239 -0.58 17.79 -20.67
N ASN A 240 -1.42 18.35 -21.54
CA ASN A 240 -2.38 17.58 -22.32
C ASN A 240 -1.67 16.65 -23.33
N ASP A 241 -0.56 17.10 -23.92
CA ASP A 241 0.28 16.29 -24.81
C ASP A 241 1.02 15.17 -24.04
N ALA A 242 1.49 15.45 -22.83
CA ALA A 242 2.11 14.42 -21.98
C ALA A 242 1.10 13.35 -21.56
N ALA A 243 -0.13 13.77 -21.21
CA ALA A 243 -1.24 12.88 -20.91
C ALA A 243 -1.63 12.02 -22.12
N HIS A 244 -1.63 12.62 -23.32
CA HIS A 244 -1.87 11.91 -24.57
C HIS A 244 -0.84 10.82 -24.83
N SER A 245 0.45 11.15 -24.70
CA SER A 245 1.56 10.20 -24.83
C SER A 245 1.45 9.05 -23.82
N ALA A 246 1.05 9.35 -22.58
CA ALA A 246 0.79 8.35 -21.55
C ALA A 246 -0.36 7.40 -21.91
N LEU A 247 -1.48 7.94 -22.40
CA LEU A 247 -2.63 7.14 -22.85
C LEU A 247 -2.28 6.26 -24.05
N GLN A 248 -1.46 6.76 -24.99
CA GLN A 248 -0.95 5.97 -26.11
C GLN A 248 -0.10 4.80 -25.63
N TYR A 249 0.82 5.05 -24.70
CA TYR A 249 1.66 4.00 -24.12
C TYR A 249 0.81 2.93 -23.42
N ILE A 250 -0.13 3.33 -22.56
CA ILE A 250 -1.05 2.38 -21.90
C ILE A 250 -1.85 1.59 -22.93
N LYS A 251 -2.35 2.23 -23.98
CA LYS A 251 -3.12 1.57 -25.03
C LYS A 251 -2.30 0.48 -25.72
N ILE A 252 -1.03 0.75 -26.04
CA ILE A 252 -0.11 -0.22 -26.64
C ILE A 252 0.11 -1.39 -25.68
N MET A 253 0.45 -1.09 -24.41
CA MET A 253 0.72 -2.10 -23.40
C MET A 253 -0.50 -2.97 -23.08
N ALA A 254 -1.70 -2.39 -23.17
CA ALA A 254 -2.97 -3.06 -22.94
C ALA A 254 -3.51 -3.84 -24.17
N SER A 255 -2.91 -3.66 -25.35
CA SER A 255 -3.31 -4.32 -26.60
C SER A 255 -2.31 -5.38 -27.07
N SER A 256 -1.05 -5.31 -26.61
CA SER A 256 -0.03 -6.31 -26.89
C SER A 256 -0.37 -7.62 -26.16
N LYS A 257 -0.66 -8.68 -26.92
CA LYS A 257 -0.84 -10.04 -26.39
C LYS A 257 0.50 -10.75 -26.33
#